data_AF-A0A7C2XST6-F1
#
_entry.id   AF-A0A7C2XST6-F1
#
_cell.length_a   1.000
_cell.length_b   1.000
_cell.length_c   1.000
_cell.angle_alpha   90.00
_cell.angle_beta   90.00
_cell.angle_gamma   90.00
#
_symmetry.space_group_name_H-M   'P 1'
#
loop_
_entity.id
_entity.type
_entity.pdbx_description
1 polymer ?
#
loop_
_entity_poly.entity_id
_entity_poly.type
_entity_poly.pdbx_seq_one_letter_code
_entity_poly.pdbx_strand_id
1 'polypeptide(L)' 'MEFLFENILNMIGFVVGFGIGTMSYIGFRNTGSPTLFRLSIAFFSICIGFFVIWMGFMIEDFVI' A
#
# COMPACT_ATOMS: atom_id res chain seq x y z
N MET A 1 -22.71 -1.46 6.50
CA MET A 1 -21.76 -1.95 7.52
C MET A 1 -20.48 -2.52 6.91
N GLU A 2 -20.52 -3.13 5.72
CA GLU A 2 -19.30 -3.58 5.00
C GLU A 2 -18.43 -2.42 4.47
N PHE A 3 -19.04 -1.39 3.88
CA PHE A 3 -18.31 -0.25 3.28
C PHE A 3 -17.33 0.46 4.24
N LEU A 4 -17.77 0.76 5.48
CA LEU A 4 -16.90 1.38 6.50
C LEU A 4 -15.72 0.47 6.87
N PHE A 5 -15.95 -0.84 6.93
CA PHE A 5 -14.93 -1.82 7.30
C PHE A 5 -13.91 -1.99 6.16
N GLU A 6 -14.36 -2.06 4.91
CA GLU A 6 -13.51 -2.16 3.73
C GLU A 6 -12.67 -0.89 3.50
N ASN A 7 -13.25 0.28 3.75
CA ASN A 7 -12.53 1.55 3.61
C ASN A 7 -11.40 1.66 4.66
N ILE A 8 -11.68 1.31 5.92
CA ILE A 8 -10.67 1.24 6.99
C ILE A 8 -9.60 0.20 6.66
N LEU A 9 -9.99 -0.96 6.14
CA LEU A 9 -9.04 -2.02 5.80
C LEU A 9 -8.10 -1.62 4.65
N ASN A 10 -8.62 -0.93 3.63
CA ASN A 10 -7.79 -0.40 2.54
C ASN A 10 -6.85 0.71 3.03
N MET A 11 -7.30 1.56 3.95
CA MET A 11 -6.45 2.56 4.60
C MET A 11 -5.32 1.92 5.40
N ILE A 12 -5.61 0.87 6.17
CA ILE A 12 -4.60 0.10 6.91
C ILE A 12 -3.62 -0.57 5.93
N GLY A 13 -4.13 -1.19 4.87
CA GLY A 13 -3.32 -1.82 3.82
C GLY A 13 -2.36 -0.83 3.14
N PHE A 14 -2.81 0.39 2.90
CA PHE A 14 -1.98 1.48 2.37
C PHE A 14 -0.88 1.89 3.36
N VAL A 15 -1.21 2.14 4.63
CA VAL A 15 -0.24 2.55 5.66
C VAL A 15 0.81 1.47 5.90
N VAL A 16 0.39 0.21 6.00
CA VAL A 16 1.28 -0.94 6.20
C VAL A 16 2.18 -1.15 4.97
N GLY A 17 1.60 -1.09 3.75
CA GLY A 17 2.36 -1.18 2.50
C GLY A 17 3.41 -0.09 2.37
N PHE A 18 3.06 1.15 2.72
CA PHE A 18 3.97 2.29 2.72
C PHE A 18 5.08 2.15 3.77
N GLY A 19 4.75 1.72 4.99
CA GLY A 19 5.73 1.48 6.05
C GLY A 19 6.75 0.39 5.69
N ILE A 20 6.29 -0.74 5.16
CA ILE A 20 7.19 -1.84 4.78
C ILE A 20 7.97 -1.50 3.50
N GLY A 21 7.37 -0.76 2.57
CA GLY A 21 8.03 -0.28 1.36
C GLY A 21 9.19 0.66 1.67
N THR A 22 9.00 1.63 2.57
CA THR A 22 10.05 2.57 3.00
C THR A 22 11.16 1.87 3.77
N MET A 23 10.83 0.95 4.69
CA MET A 23 11.82 0.12 5.38
C MET A 23 12.64 -0.75 4.42
N SER A 24 11.99 -1.37 3.42
CA SER A 24 12.68 -2.17 2.39
C SER A 24 13.60 -1.31 1.51
N TYR A 25 13.21 -0.08 1.19
CA TYR A 25 14.04 0.87 0.45
C TYR A 25 15.28 1.29 1.24
N ILE A 26 15.12 1.57 2.54
CA ILE A 26 16.25 1.89 3.43
C ILE A 26 17.18 0.69 3.56
N GLY A 27 16.63 -0.52 3.72
CA GLY A 27 17.42 -1.75 3.79
C GLY A 27 18.17 -2.05 2.49
N PHE A 28 17.59 -1.78 1.33
CA PHE A 28 18.26 -1.91 0.04
C PHE A 28 19.48 -0.98 -0.05
N ARG A 29 19.31 0.29 0.33
CA ARG A 29 20.42 1.26 0.38
C ARG A 29 21.54 0.84 1.33
N ASN A 30 21.22 0.18 2.44
CA ASN A 30 22.19 -0.17 3.49
C ASN A 30 22.90 -1.52 3.27
N THR A 31 22.28 -2.45 2.53
CA THR A 31 22.79 -3.84 2.38
C THR A 31 23.20 -4.17 0.93
N GLY A 32 22.68 -3.44 -0.06
CA GLY A 32 22.98 -3.68 -1.49
C GLY A 32 22.47 -5.03 -2.02
N SER A 33 21.66 -5.77 -1.26
CA SER A 33 21.18 -7.08 -1.68
C SER A 33 20.07 -6.95 -2.73
N PRO A 34 20.15 -7.67 -3.85
CA PRO A 34 19.12 -7.65 -4.91
C PRO A 34 17.76 -8.19 -4.44
N THR A 35 17.69 -8.92 -3.33
CA THR A 35 16.41 -9.39 -2.75
C THR A 35 15.61 -8.25 -2.14
N LEU A 36 16.26 -7.31 -1.43
CA LEU A 36 15.57 -6.15 -0.83
C LEU A 36 15.05 -5.18 -1.89
N PHE A 37 15.72 -5.08 -3.04
CA PHE A 37 15.23 -4.27 -4.16
C PHE A 37 13.89 -4.78 -4.70
N ARG A 38 13.79 -6.09 -4.95
CA ARG A 38 12.53 -6.73 -5.39
C ARG A 38 11.42 -6.55 -4.37
N LEU A 39 11.76 -6.67 -3.09
CA LEU A 39 10.82 -6.50 -2.00
C LEU A 39 10.30 -5.05 -1.92
N SER A 40 11.18 -4.06 -2.08
CA SER A 40 10.80 -2.65 -2.14
C SER A 40 9.80 -2.37 -3.25
N ILE A 41 10.03 -2.89 -4.46
CA ILE A 41 9.13 -2.71 -5.61
C ILE A 41 7.79 -3.43 -5.38
N ALA A 42 7.83 -4.66 -4.86
CA ALA A 42 6.62 -5.43 -4.57
C ALA A 42 5.71 -4.70 -3.55
N PHE A 43 6.27 -4.18 -2.46
CA PHE A 43 5.50 -3.42 -1.47
C PHE A 43 5.03 -2.06 -1.98
N PHE A 44 5.79 -1.42 -2.88
CA PHE A 44 5.32 -0.20 -3.55
C PHE A 44 4.12 -0.49 -4.47
N SER A 45 4.14 -1.60 -5.21
CA SER A 45 3.00 -2.04 -6.03
C SER A 45 1.77 -2.38 -5.19
N ILE A 46 1.96 -3.02 -4.03
CA ILE A 46 0.87 -3.29 -3.08
C ILE A 46 0.29 -1.97 -2.55
N CYS A 47 1.14 -1.01 -2.18
CA CYS A 47 0.73 0.32 -1.73
C CYS A 47 -0.16 1.03 -2.77
N ILE A 48 0.25 0.99 -4.05
CA ILE A 48 -0.53 1.57 -5.15
C ILE A 48 -1.85 0.82 -5.34
N GLY A 49 -1.86 -0.51 -5.24
CA GLY A 49 -3.08 -1.31 -5.35
C GLY A 49 -4.13 -0.95 -4.29
N PHE A 50 -3.73 -0.85 -3.03
CA PHE A 50 -4.63 -0.41 -1.95
C PHE A 50 -5.11 1.04 -2.12
N PHE A 51 -4.26 1.92 -2.66
CA PHE A 51 -4.64 3.30 -2.96
C PHE A 51 -5.71 3.39 -4.06
N VAL A 52 -5.59 2.58 -5.12
CA VAL A 52 -6.57 2.54 -6.22
C VAL A 52 -7.92 2.02 -5.74
N ILE A 53 -7.93 0.95 -4.94
CA ILE A 53 -9.18 0.41 -4.36
C ILE A 53 -9.84 1.44 -3.45
N TRP A 54 -9.06 2.09 -2.57
CA TRP A 54 -9.54 3.16 -1.71
C TRP A 54 -10.14 4.34 -2.50
N MET A 55 -9.49 4.76 -3.58
CA MET A 55 -9.99 5.81 -4.46
C MET A 55 -11.28 5.39 -5.17
N GLY A 56 -11.41 4.12 -5.56
CA GLY A 56 -12.64 3.55 -6.12
C GLY A 56 -13.81 3.64 -5.13
N PHE A 57 -13.60 3.26 -3.88
CA PHE A 57 -14.60 3.39 -2.82
C PHE A 57 -14.97 4.84 -2.53
N MET A 58 -14.01 5.77 -2.52
CA MET A 58 -14.28 7.21 -2.35
C MET A 58 -15.10 7.81 -3.51
N ILE A 59 -14.91 7.30 -4.73
CA ILE A 59 -15.68 7.74 -5.90
C ILE A 59 -17.11 7.18 -5.86
N GLU A 60 -17.30 5.93 -5.45
CA GLU A 60 -18.65 5.37 -5.23
C GLU A 60 -19.44 6.18 -4.19
N ASP A 61 -18.79 6.64 -3.11
CA ASP A 61 -19.39 7.49 -2.07
C ASP A 61 -19.76 8.91 -2.55
N PHE A 62 -19.17 9.38 -3.66
CA PHE A 62 -19.44 10.71 -4.21
C PHE A 62 -20.51 10.71 -5.31
N VAL A 63 -20.77 9.54 -5.91
CA VAL A 63 -21.73 9.36 -7.01
C VAL A 63 -23.11 8.89 -6.53
N ILE A 64 -23.19 8.26 -5.35
CA ILE A 64 -24.42 7.73 -4.72
C ILE A 64 -24.69 8.46 -3.41
#